data_AF-A0A1G8D262-F1
#
_entry.id   AF-A0A1G8D262-F1
#
_cell.length_a   1.000
_cell.length_b   1.000
_cell.length_c   1.000
_cell.angle_alpha   90.00
_cell.angle_beta   90.00
_cell.angle_gamma   90.00
#
_symmetry.space_group_name_H-M   'P 1'
#
loop_
_entity.id
_entity.type
_entity.pdbx_description
1 polymer ?
#
loop_
_entity_poly.entity_id
_entity_poly.type
_entity_poly.pdbx_seq_one_letter_code
_entity_poly.pdbx_strand_id
1 'polypeptide(L)' 'MSRQDLSDFEIGYEYVRKRYSFLAEHSSQDLWKLGVAYMQARGANAELSRGMGFYFLELGIKIRLVAITSDH' A
#
# COMPACT_ATOMS: atom_id res chain seq x y z
N MET A 1 -13.45 -12.68 -7.92
CA MET A 1 -13.96 -11.58 -8.76
C MET A 1 -13.16 -11.58 -10.05
N SER A 2 -13.81 -11.41 -11.20
CA SER A 2 -13.07 -11.25 -12.45
C SER A 2 -12.36 -9.90 -12.40
N ARG A 3 -11.27 -9.73 -13.16
CA ARG A 3 -10.54 -8.44 -13.21
C ARG A 3 -11.42 -7.29 -13.76
N GLN A 4 -12.55 -7.62 -14.39
CA GLN A 4 -13.50 -6.67 -14.96
C GLN A 4 -14.44 -6.05 -13.91
N ASP A 5 -14.47 -6.59 -12.69
CA ASP A 5 -15.34 -6.08 -11.61
C ASP A 5 -14.62 -5.16 -10.62
N LEU A 6 -13.31 -4.95 -10.79
CA LEU A 6 -12.49 -4.18 -9.85
C LEU A 6 -12.44 -2.71 -10.26
N SER A 7 -12.62 -1.81 -9.29
CA SER A 7 -12.31 -0.40 -9.43
C SER A 7 -10.82 -0.15 -9.64
N ASP A 8 -10.46 1.00 -10.22
CA ASP A 8 -9.06 1.41 -10.39
C ASP A 8 -8.26 1.33 -9.08
N PHE A 9 -8.88 1.75 -7.97
CA PHE A 9 -8.32 1.62 -6.63
C PHE A 9 -7.99 0.16 -6.28
N GLU A 10 -8.95 -0.75 -6.42
CA GLU A 10 -8.74 -2.16 -6.09
C GLU A 10 -7.70 -2.81 -6.99
N ILE A 11 -7.64 -2.41 -8.26
CA ILE A 11 -6.60 -2.83 -9.21
C ILE A 11 -5.23 -2.39 -8.68
N GLY A 12 -5.07 -1.14 -8.27
CA GLY A 12 -3.83 -0.61 -7.71
C GLY A 12 -3.40 -1.33 -6.43
N TYR A 13 -4.34 -1.49 -5.49
CA TYR A 13 -4.12 -2.18 -4.23
C TYR A 13 -3.68 -3.62 -4.44
N GLU A 14 -4.43 -4.40 -5.22
CA GLU A 14 -4.13 -5.81 -5.47
C GLU A 14 -2.86 -6.02 -6.29
N TYR A 15 -2.54 -5.10 -7.21
CA TYR A 15 -1.28 -5.13 -7.95
C TYR A 15 -0.08 -5.05 -7.01
N VAL A 16 -0.07 -4.05 -6.12
CA VAL A 16 1.04 -3.85 -5.19
C VAL A 16 1.10 -4.96 -4.17
N ARG A 17 -0.05 -5.36 -3.62
CA ARG A 17 -0.14 -6.48 -2.68
C ARG A 17 0.48 -7.75 -3.22
N LYS A 18 0.21 -8.10 -4.48
CA LYS A 18 0.75 -9.32 -5.10
C LYS A 18 2.23 -9.21 -5.44
N ARG A 19 2.68 -8.03 -5.87
CA ARG A 19 4.03 -7.84 -6.40
C ARG A 19 5.06 -7.45 -5.35
N TYR A 20 4.65 -6.76 -4.30
CA TYR A 20 5.53 -6.11 -3.33
C TYR A 20 5.20 -6.47 -1.88
N SER A 21 4.48 -7.57 -1.62
CA SER A 21 4.24 -8.05 -0.25
C SER A 21 5.52 -8.33 0.54
N PHE A 22 6.60 -8.71 -0.14
CA PHE A 22 7.92 -8.90 0.47
C PHE A 22 8.53 -7.62 1.05
N LEU A 23 8.02 -6.44 0.67
CA LEU A 23 8.47 -5.17 1.26
C LEU A 23 8.07 -5.03 2.73
N ALA A 24 7.32 -5.98 3.29
CA ALA A 24 7.03 -6.07 4.71
C ALA A 24 8.29 -6.20 5.59
N GLU A 25 9.41 -6.64 5.01
CA GLU A 25 10.70 -6.78 5.70
C GLU A 25 11.48 -5.46 5.81
N HIS A 26 11.02 -4.39 5.13
CA HIS A 26 11.66 -3.08 5.14
C HIS A 26 11.11 -2.15 6.23
N SER A 27 11.83 -1.04 6.45
CA SER A 27 11.45 0.00 7.40
C SER A 27 10.04 0.53 7.16
N SER A 28 9.22 0.54 8.21
CA SER A 28 7.86 1.12 8.20
C SER A 28 7.85 2.59 7.77
N GLN A 29 8.93 3.33 8.05
CA GLN A 29 9.06 4.72 7.61
C GLN A 29 9.17 4.86 6.09
N ASP A 30 9.87 3.94 5.42
CA ASP A 30 10.04 4.00 3.97
C ASP A 30 8.76 3.58 3.25
N LEU A 31 8.02 2.62 3.82
CA LEU A 31 6.66 2.27 3.36
C LEU A 31 5.70 3.47 3.49
N TRP A 32 5.79 4.24 4.56
CA TRP A 32 4.99 5.45 4.71
C TRP A 32 5.34 6.53 3.69
N LYS A 33 6.63 6.81 3.46
CA LYS A 33 7.07 7.75 2.42
C LYS A 33 6.55 7.35 1.04
N LEU A 34 6.65 6.06 0.72
CA LEU A 34 6.18 5.51 -0.54
C LEU A 34 4.66 5.65 -0.67
N GLY A 35 3.91 5.29 0.38
CA GLY A 35 2.46 5.46 0.45
C GLY A 35 2.02 6.90 0.21
N VAL A 36 2.65 7.87 0.88
CA VAL A 36 2.36 9.30 0.71
C VAL A 36 2.67 9.77 -0.71
N ALA A 37 3.77 9.32 -1.32
CA ALA A 37 4.12 9.69 -2.69
C ALA A 37 3.03 9.26 -3.69
N TYR A 38 2.51 8.04 -3.56
CA TYR A 38 1.40 7.55 -4.40
C TYR A 38 0.09 8.33 -4.18
N MET A 39 -0.15 8.86 -2.97
CA MET A 39 -1.34 9.69 -2.70
C MET A 39 -1.30 11.06 -3.38
N GLN A 40 -0.12 11.54 -3.77
CA GLN A 40 0.04 12.84 -4.42
C GLN A 40 -0.26 12.81 -5.92
N ALA A 41 -0.41 11.63 -6.52
CA ALA A 41 -0.72 11.49 -7.94
C ALA A 41 -2.07 12.13 -8.30
N ARG A 42 -2.13 12.74 -9.49
CA ARG A 42 -3.30 13.43 -10.02
C ARG A 42 -3.60 12.95 -11.44
N GLY A 43 -4.80 13.27 -11.93
CA GLY A 43 -5.23 12.92 -13.28
C GLY A 43 -5.86 11.52 -13.37
N ALA A 44 -5.89 10.95 -14.57
CA ALA A 44 -6.63 9.73 -14.87
C ALA A 44 -6.22 8.52 -14.01
N ASN A 45 -4.96 8.46 -13.55
CA ASN A 45 -4.44 7.35 -12.74
C ASN A 45 -4.52 7.60 -11.23
N ALA A 46 -5.21 8.66 -10.78
CA ALA A 46 -5.22 9.05 -9.37
C ALA A 46 -5.81 7.95 -8.47
N GLU A 47 -6.95 7.35 -8.84
CA GLU A 47 -7.56 6.27 -8.05
C GLU A 47 -6.69 5.01 -8.00
N LEU A 48 -6.12 4.62 -9.14
CA LEU A 48 -5.18 3.51 -9.21
C LEU A 48 -3.96 3.75 -8.32
N SER A 49 -3.39 4.94 -8.37
CA SER A 49 -2.28 5.34 -7.50
C SER A 49 -2.68 5.35 -6.02
N ARG A 50 -3.88 5.81 -5.67
CA ARG A 50 -4.40 5.76 -4.29
C ARG A 50 -4.48 4.33 -3.76
N GLY A 51 -4.92 3.38 -4.58
CA GLY A 51 -4.93 1.96 -4.22
C GLY A 51 -3.54 1.44 -3.87
N MET A 52 -2.54 1.77 -4.70
CA MET A 52 -1.13 1.43 -4.47
C MET A 52 -0.61 2.05 -3.16
N GLY A 53 -0.85 3.35 -2.98
CA GLY A 53 -0.40 4.08 -1.79
C GLY A 53 -1.05 3.55 -0.51
N PHE A 54 -2.34 3.22 -0.57
CA PHE A 54 -3.09 2.72 0.58
C PHE A 54 -2.50 1.41 1.10
N TYR A 55 -2.13 0.49 0.20
CA TYR A 55 -1.48 -0.76 0.59
C TYR A 55 -0.19 -0.52 1.38
N PHE A 56 0.68 0.40 0.92
CA PHE A 56 1.93 0.69 1.61
C PHE A 56 1.73 1.35 2.98
N LEU A 57 0.76 2.25 3.09
CA LEU A 57 0.40 2.84 4.38
C LEU A 57 -0.12 1.78 5.35
N GLU A 58 -1.03 0.91 4.88
CA GLU A 58 -1.58 -0.19 5.66
C GLU A 58 -0.46 -1.13 6.15
N LEU A 59 0.46 -1.50 5.25
CA LEU A 59 1.58 -2.38 5.57
C LEU A 59 2.52 -1.76 6.61
N GLY A 60 2.88 -0.47 6.43
CA GLY A 60 3.71 0.26 7.38
C GLY A 60 3.09 0.34 8.78
N ILE A 61 1.77 0.55 8.86
CA ILE A 61 1.03 0.53 10.14
C ILE A 61 1.09 -0.86 10.78
N LYS A 62 0.82 -1.93 10.01
CA LYS A 62 0.86 -3.32 10.51
C LYS A 62 2.22 -3.67 11.10
N ILE A 63 3.31 -3.35 10.41
CA ILE A 63 4.68 -3.59 10.90
C ILE A 63 4.95 -2.81 12.18
N ARG A 64 4.54 -1.53 12.22
CA ARG A 64 4.77 -0.70 13.41
C ARG A 64 3.99 -1.20 14.62
N LEU A 65 2.75 -1.67 14.41
CA LEU A 65 1.94 -2.28 15.46
C LEU A 65 2.60 -3.56 15.99
N VAL A 66 3.05 -4.45 15.10
CA VAL A 66 3.75 -5.68 15.50
C VAL A 66 4.98 -5.34 16.35
N ALA A 67 5.82 -4.41 15.90
CA ALA A 67 7.00 -3.99 16.65
C ALA A 67 6.66 -3.48 18.06
N ILE A 68 5.63 -2.63 18.19
CA ILE A 68 5.18 -2.12 19.48
C ILE A 68 4.69 -3.25 20.40
N THR A 69 3.95 -4.21 19.86
CA THR A 69 3.39 -5.33 20.63
C THR A 69 4.42 -6.42 20.97
N SER A 70 5.52 -6.53 20.23
CA SER A 70 6.59 -7.49 20.50
C SER A 70 7.63 -6.98 21.51
N ASP A 71 7.68 -5.66 21.74
CA ASP A 71 8.52 -5.03 22.76
C ASP A 71 7.85 -5.03 24.16
N HIS A 72 6.71 -5.71 24.32
CA HIS A 72 5.95 -5.89 25.56
C HIS A 72 5.77 -7.38 25.87
#